data_AF-A0A345UPM6-F1
#
_entry.id   AF-A0A345UPM6-F1
#
_cell.length_a   1.000
_cell.length_b   1.000
_cell.length_c   1.000
_cell.angle_alpha   90.00
_cell.angle_beta   90.00
_cell.angle_gamma   90.00
#
_symmetry.space_group_name_H-M   'P 1'
#
loop_
_entity.id
_entity.type
_entity.pdbx_description
1 polymer ?
#
loop_
_entity_poly.entity_id
_entity_poly.type
_entity_poly.pdbx_seq_one_letter_code
_entity_poly.pdbx_strand_id
1 'polypeptide(L)'
;MFSRARTPLFIVPKTVLLLALLSGFVFLGGCGSSGGGNLSQSPERSGVVHGPGQYPGWFLNPPESQGALAAGLSRHSQIYPENSLEAAARDGEAALRAQRGLRVSYNSFWEVLPGQTGRETGREFFTDTLGVQPTDVQLLGEAVIGNLHLGLFGSTVMNADHRLRTPGRRPDWVLQTPTSETYDFGVGSHPAFINEHTAWKRAEIQALKNLAAGLEVRVQLLDRRLNALQGGARFLQSDIYADWFEVAARWRDDRNVYVLVRARAVSVLE
;
A
#
# COMPACT_ATOMS: atom_id res chain seq x y z
N MET A 1 74.47 35.03 -8.58
CA MET A 1 74.88 34.76 -9.97
C MET A 1 73.98 33.64 -10.52
N PHE A 2 73.21 33.94 -11.57
CA PHE A 2 72.43 33.10 -12.52
C PHE A 2 72.16 31.60 -12.21
N SER A 3 70.89 31.15 -12.13
CA SER A 3 70.00 30.72 -13.25
C SER A 3 70.24 29.25 -13.65
N ARG A 4 69.29 28.31 -13.73
CA ARG A 4 68.04 28.21 -14.52
C ARG A 4 67.22 27.03 -13.93
N ALA A 5 65.95 27.20 -13.58
CA ALA A 5 64.76 26.99 -14.42
C ALA A 5 64.55 25.56 -14.96
N ARG A 6 63.47 24.90 -14.50
CA ARG A 6 62.51 24.15 -15.34
C ARG A 6 61.11 24.20 -14.73
N THR A 7 60.19 24.74 -15.50
CA THR A 7 58.72 24.68 -15.44
C THR A 7 58.20 23.25 -15.63
N PRO A 8 56.96 22.91 -15.22
CA PRO A 8 55.75 23.18 -16.03
C PRO A 8 54.61 23.80 -15.20
N LEU A 9 53.97 24.86 -15.69
CA LEU A 9 52.84 24.94 -16.64
C LEU A 9 51.47 24.54 -16.03
N PHE A 10 50.80 25.61 -15.60
CA PHE A 10 49.36 25.84 -15.41
C PHE A 10 48.39 24.90 -16.13
N ILE A 11 47.36 24.44 -15.41
CA ILE A 11 45.95 24.69 -15.77
C ILE A 11 45.20 25.04 -14.47
N VAL A 12 44.57 26.20 -14.47
CA VAL A 12 43.72 26.81 -13.42
C VAL A 12 42.49 27.34 -14.21
N PRO A 13 41.37 27.84 -13.66
CA PRO A 13 40.78 27.79 -12.31
C PRO A 13 39.24 27.54 -12.32
N LYS A 14 38.62 27.73 -11.14
CA LYS A 14 37.38 28.51 -10.85
C LYS A 14 36.24 27.71 -10.21
N THR A 15 36.35 27.66 -8.90
CA THR A 15 35.37 28.19 -7.93
C THR A 15 34.15 28.96 -8.49
N VAL A 16 33.00 28.71 -7.82
CA VAL A 16 31.99 29.68 -7.33
C VAL A 16 30.56 29.62 -7.91
N LEU A 17 29.64 29.38 -6.96
CA LEU A 17 28.24 29.82 -6.76
C LEU A 17 27.07 29.36 -7.66
N LEU A 18 26.02 28.93 -6.93
CA LEU A 18 24.61 29.36 -7.00
C LEU A 18 24.06 29.84 -8.35
N LEU A 19 22.98 29.21 -8.82
CA LEU A 19 21.79 29.96 -9.23
C LEU A 19 20.56 29.03 -9.23
N ALA A 20 19.68 29.26 -8.26
CA ALA A 20 18.26 29.04 -8.44
C ALA A 20 17.73 30.18 -9.32
N LEU A 21 16.98 29.85 -10.38
CA LEU A 21 15.78 30.57 -10.86
C LEU A 21 15.28 30.01 -12.21
N LEU A 22 13.96 29.86 -12.26
CA LEU A 22 13.06 30.00 -13.42
C LEU A 22 13.14 28.99 -14.56
N SER A 23 12.07 28.20 -14.70
CA SER A 23 11.22 28.26 -15.90
C SER A 23 9.88 27.57 -15.63
N GLY A 24 8.82 28.37 -15.62
CA GLY A 24 7.49 27.86 -15.88
C GLY A 24 7.41 27.43 -17.34
N PHE A 25 6.87 26.22 -17.57
CA PHE A 25 6.31 25.87 -18.87
C PHE A 25 4.89 25.37 -18.65
N VAL A 26 3.97 26.28 -18.97
CA VAL A 26 2.59 25.98 -19.35
C VAL A 26 2.68 25.15 -20.63
N PHE A 27 2.08 23.95 -20.63
CA PHE A 27 1.69 23.27 -21.86
C PHE A 27 0.18 23.29 -21.97
N LEU A 28 -0.29 24.25 -22.77
CA LEU A 28 -1.57 24.22 -23.46
C LEU A 28 -1.46 23.26 -24.66
N GLY A 29 -2.50 22.45 -24.86
CA GLY A 29 -2.96 22.02 -26.18
C GLY A 29 -2.11 21.02 -26.95
N GLY A 30 -2.54 19.76 -26.95
CA GLY A 30 -2.06 18.74 -27.88
C GLY A 30 -3.09 17.64 -28.03
N CYS A 31 -4.07 17.87 -28.90
CA CYS A 31 -5.05 16.89 -29.35
C CYS A 31 -4.31 15.76 -30.09
N GLY A 32 -4.54 14.50 -29.70
CA GLY A 32 -3.91 13.34 -30.33
C GLY A 32 -4.66 12.07 -29.96
N SER A 33 -5.64 11.71 -30.78
CA SER A 33 -6.33 10.43 -30.73
C SER A 33 -5.38 9.29 -31.09
N SER A 34 -5.44 8.17 -30.38
CA SER A 34 -5.44 6.79 -30.94
C SER A 34 -5.11 5.78 -29.85
N GLY A 35 -5.89 4.70 -29.77
CA GLY A 35 -5.62 3.59 -28.86
C GLY A 35 -6.84 3.10 -28.09
N GLY A 36 -7.96 2.90 -28.80
CA GLY A 36 -9.13 2.21 -28.26
C GLY A 36 -8.78 0.78 -27.87
N GLY A 37 -8.53 0.58 -26.57
CA GLY A 37 -8.60 -0.73 -25.93
C GLY A 37 -10.07 -1.07 -25.71
N ASN A 38 -10.55 -2.01 -26.51
CA ASN A 38 -11.91 -2.54 -26.51
C ASN A 38 -12.36 -3.05 -25.12
N LEU A 39 -13.02 -2.18 -24.35
CA LEU A 39 -13.96 -2.57 -23.28
C LEU A 39 -15.25 -3.13 -23.91
N SER A 40 -15.13 -4.22 -24.67
CA SER A 40 -16.27 -4.89 -25.27
C SER A 40 -16.91 -5.82 -24.24
N GLN A 41 -18.15 -5.46 -23.90
CA GLN A 41 -19.22 -6.36 -23.42
C GLN A 41 -19.01 -6.97 -22.03
N SER A 42 -19.39 -6.20 -21.02
CA SER A 42 -19.74 -6.70 -19.69
C SER A 42 -21.28 -6.77 -19.58
N PRO A 43 -21.86 -7.85 -19.02
CA PRO A 43 -23.31 -8.02 -18.92
C PRO A 43 -23.88 -7.08 -17.84
N GLU A 44 -25.00 -6.43 -18.16
CA GLU A 44 -25.93 -5.75 -17.24
C GLU A 44 -25.32 -4.90 -16.12
N ARG A 45 -24.88 -3.68 -16.48
CA ARG A 45 -24.62 -2.57 -15.53
C ARG A 45 -25.92 -2.09 -14.86
N SER A 46 -26.42 -2.84 -13.89
CA SER A 46 -27.39 -2.33 -12.93
C SER A 46 -26.63 -1.77 -11.73
N GLY A 47 -26.26 -0.49 -11.82
CA GLY A 47 -25.67 0.28 -10.72
C GLY A 47 -26.70 0.54 -9.61
N VAL A 48 -27.15 -0.52 -8.94
CA VAL A 48 -28.07 -0.42 -7.81
C VAL A 48 -27.27 0.10 -6.62
N VAL A 49 -27.67 1.26 -6.11
CA VAL A 49 -27.12 1.79 -4.85
C VAL A 49 -27.71 1.00 -3.69
N HIS A 50 -26.87 0.27 -2.99
CA HIS A 50 -27.27 -0.54 -1.84
C HIS A 50 -27.18 0.25 -0.53
N GLY A 51 -28.00 -0.14 0.45
CA GLY A 51 -28.02 0.49 1.77
C GLY A 51 -26.68 0.31 2.52
N PRO A 52 -26.36 1.21 3.47
CA PRO A 52 -25.11 1.14 4.21
C PRO A 52 -25.01 -0.17 5.02
N GLY A 53 -23.80 -0.72 5.11
CA GLY A 53 -23.53 -1.90 5.94
C GLY A 53 -23.79 -3.26 5.28
N GLN A 54 -24.13 -3.29 3.98
CA GLN A 54 -24.22 -4.52 3.19
C GLN A 54 -23.15 -4.53 2.12
N TYR A 55 -22.32 -5.57 2.09
CA TYR A 55 -21.15 -5.66 1.24
C TYR A 55 -21.14 -6.94 0.42
N PRO A 56 -20.64 -6.93 -0.83
CA PRO A 56 -20.42 -8.15 -1.57
C PRO A 56 -19.52 -9.12 -0.81
N GLY A 57 -19.81 -10.43 -0.93
CA GLY A 57 -19.01 -11.48 -0.32
C GLY A 57 -17.53 -11.37 -0.67
N TRP A 58 -17.22 -11.09 -1.94
CA TRP A 58 -15.85 -10.89 -2.43
C TRP A 58 -15.13 -9.68 -1.84
N PHE A 59 -15.85 -8.68 -1.35
CA PHE A 59 -15.23 -7.51 -0.72
C PHE A 59 -14.84 -7.82 0.73
N LEU A 60 -15.71 -8.53 1.45
CA LEU A 60 -15.48 -8.93 2.84
C LEU A 60 -14.42 -10.03 2.95
N ASN A 61 -14.54 -11.05 2.11
CA ASN A 61 -13.61 -12.16 2.04
C ASN A 61 -13.21 -12.33 0.57
N PRO A 62 -12.15 -11.63 0.12
CA PRO A 62 -11.59 -11.84 -1.20
C PRO A 62 -11.29 -13.33 -1.38
N PRO A 63 -11.65 -13.93 -2.54
CA PRO A 63 -11.29 -15.30 -2.81
C PRO A 63 -9.77 -15.45 -2.76
N GLU A 64 -9.31 -16.53 -2.14
CA GLU A 64 -7.90 -16.89 -2.10
C GLU A 64 -7.46 -17.29 -3.51
N SER A 65 -7.03 -16.32 -4.31
CA SER A 65 -6.66 -16.59 -5.70
C SER A 65 -5.18 -16.92 -5.80
N GLN A 66 -4.87 -17.99 -6.54
CA GLN A 66 -3.56 -18.24 -7.15
C GLN A 66 -3.23 -17.21 -8.27
N GLY A 67 -3.93 -16.07 -8.30
CA GLY A 67 -3.88 -15.04 -9.32
C GLY A 67 -4.10 -13.66 -8.72
N ALA A 68 -3.76 -12.62 -9.47
CA ALA A 68 -3.82 -11.24 -9.00
C ALA A 68 -5.27 -10.73 -9.00
N LEU A 69 -5.91 -10.73 -7.82
CA LEU A 69 -7.25 -10.17 -7.60
C LEU A 69 -7.20 -9.12 -6.50
N ALA A 70 -7.74 -7.93 -6.75
CA ALA A 70 -7.82 -6.89 -5.73
C ALA A 70 -9.14 -6.12 -5.80
N ALA A 71 -9.63 -5.74 -4.63
CA ALA A 71 -10.76 -4.83 -4.51
C ALA A 71 -10.25 -3.39 -4.51
N GLY A 72 -10.72 -2.59 -5.46
CA GLY A 72 -10.51 -1.15 -5.52
C GLY A 72 -11.70 -0.40 -4.92
N LEU A 73 -11.42 0.71 -4.24
CA LEU A 73 -12.41 1.53 -3.56
C LEU A 73 -12.34 2.98 -4.04
N SER A 74 -13.50 3.62 -4.14
CA SER A 74 -13.57 5.07 -4.30
C SER A 74 -14.80 5.66 -3.62
N ARG A 75 -14.82 6.98 -3.49
CA ARG A 75 -16.05 7.69 -3.11
C ARG A 75 -16.99 7.69 -4.31
N HIS A 76 -18.21 7.22 -4.09
CA HIS A 76 -19.26 7.29 -5.10
C HIS A 76 -19.72 8.73 -5.32
N SER A 77 -19.77 9.14 -6.59
CA SER A 77 -20.29 10.41 -7.07
C SER A 77 -21.55 10.14 -7.86
N GLN A 78 -22.67 10.71 -7.41
CA GLN A 78 -23.95 10.62 -8.13
C GLN A 78 -23.94 11.45 -9.42
N ILE A 79 -23.08 12.47 -9.49
CA ILE A 79 -23.00 13.39 -10.63
C ILE A 79 -22.14 12.80 -11.74
N TYR A 80 -21.07 12.09 -11.38
CA TYR A 80 -20.13 11.47 -12.32
C TYR A 80 -19.78 10.04 -11.88
N PRO A 81 -20.69 9.06 -12.04
CA PRO A 81 -20.48 7.67 -11.61
C PRO A 81 -19.27 7.01 -12.28
N GLU A 82 -19.02 7.32 -13.55
CA GLU A 82 -17.86 6.86 -14.31
C GLU A 82 -16.53 7.26 -13.66
N ASN A 83 -16.41 8.50 -13.16
CA ASN A 83 -15.22 8.97 -12.48
C ASN A 83 -14.96 8.20 -11.17
N SER A 84 -16.03 7.76 -10.49
CA SER A 84 -15.93 6.92 -9.31
C SER A 84 -15.44 5.52 -9.65
N LEU A 85 -15.95 4.91 -10.73
CA LEU A 85 -15.47 3.61 -11.19
C LEU A 85 -14.00 3.67 -11.62
N GLU A 86 -13.60 4.70 -12.37
CA GLU A 86 -12.20 4.90 -12.78
C GLU A 86 -11.27 5.14 -11.58
N ALA A 87 -11.75 5.86 -10.56
CA ALA A 87 -11.00 6.01 -9.31
C ALA A 87 -10.85 4.67 -8.57
N ALA A 88 -11.90 3.86 -8.53
CA ALA A 88 -11.85 2.53 -7.93
C ALA A 88 -10.94 1.60 -8.74
N ALA A 89 -10.93 1.70 -10.06
CA ALA A 89 -10.02 0.96 -10.94
C ALA A 89 -8.56 1.31 -10.66
N ARG A 90 -8.22 2.59 -10.53
CA ARG A 90 -6.86 3.02 -10.16
C ARG A 90 -6.42 2.50 -8.80
N ASP A 91 -7.32 2.50 -7.81
CA ASP A 91 -7.05 1.94 -6.48
C ASP A 91 -6.86 0.40 -6.54
N GLY A 92 -7.72 -0.29 -7.29
CA GLY A 92 -7.63 -1.73 -7.51
C GLY A 92 -6.35 -2.14 -8.22
N GLU A 93 -5.95 -1.42 -9.27
CA GLU A 93 -4.67 -1.61 -9.93
C GLU A 93 -3.50 -1.40 -8.98
N ALA A 94 -3.51 -0.33 -8.16
CA ALA A 94 -2.46 -0.10 -7.18
C ALA A 94 -2.33 -1.28 -6.20
N ALA A 95 -3.45 -1.85 -5.75
CA ALA A 95 -3.45 -3.05 -4.92
C ALA A 95 -2.93 -4.30 -5.66
N LEU A 96 -3.26 -4.47 -6.95
CA LEU A 96 -2.67 -5.53 -7.80
C LEU A 96 -1.16 -5.36 -7.99
N ARG A 97 -0.66 -4.12 -8.06
CA ARG A 97 0.78 -3.85 -8.10
C ARG A 97 1.44 -4.25 -6.78
N ALA A 98 0.84 -3.88 -5.66
CA ALA A 98 1.33 -4.24 -4.33
C ALA A 98 1.39 -5.76 -4.10
N GLN A 99 0.47 -6.52 -4.71
CA GLN A 99 0.53 -8.00 -4.71
C GLN A 99 1.80 -8.56 -5.34
N ARG A 100 2.39 -7.89 -6.33
CA ARG A 100 3.59 -8.38 -7.02
C ARG A 100 4.90 -7.92 -6.37
N GLY A 101 4.81 -7.07 -5.36
CA GLY A 101 5.98 -6.48 -4.72
C GLY A 101 5.62 -5.18 -4.04
N LEU A 102 5.89 -5.14 -2.74
CA LEU A 102 5.68 -3.97 -1.90
C LEU A 102 6.93 -3.74 -1.06
N ARG A 103 7.57 -2.59 -1.26
CA ARG A 103 8.57 -2.08 -0.31
C ARG A 103 7.85 -1.23 0.72
N VAL A 104 8.02 -1.60 1.98
CA VAL A 104 7.60 -0.80 3.12
C VAL A 104 8.85 -0.32 3.84
N SER A 105 9.16 0.96 3.67
CA SER A 105 10.21 1.59 4.48
C SER A 105 9.61 2.03 5.79
N TYR A 106 10.14 1.49 6.89
CA TYR A 106 9.79 1.86 8.24
C TYR A 106 11.05 2.34 8.98
N ASN A 107 11.14 3.64 9.18
CA ASN A 107 12.25 4.25 9.91
C ASN A 107 11.83 4.43 11.37
N SER A 108 12.46 3.70 12.29
CA SER A 108 12.25 3.87 13.73
C SER A 108 13.57 4.29 14.39
N PHE A 109 13.58 5.48 15.00
CA PHE A 109 14.76 5.96 15.71
C PHE A 109 14.69 5.51 17.17
N TRP A 110 15.61 4.64 17.60
CA TRP A 110 15.71 4.19 19.00
C TRP A 110 16.99 4.72 19.65
N GLU A 111 16.86 5.63 20.61
CA GLU A 111 17.99 6.04 21.43
C GLU A 111 18.07 5.16 22.68
N VAL A 112 19.01 4.22 22.74
CA VAL A 112 19.27 3.42 23.94
C VAL A 112 20.35 4.12 24.77
N LEU A 113 19.91 4.96 25.71
CA LEU A 113 20.79 5.55 26.71
C LEU A 113 21.16 4.51 27.78
N PRO A 114 22.42 4.45 28.26
CA PRO A 114 22.80 3.55 29.33
C PRO A 114 21.91 3.72 30.56
N GLY A 115 21.24 2.65 30.99
CA GLY A 115 20.35 2.67 32.16
C GLY A 115 18.93 3.18 31.91
N GLN A 116 18.53 3.45 30.66
CA GLN A 116 17.14 3.80 30.32
C GLN A 116 16.55 2.87 29.25
N THR A 117 15.23 2.68 29.31
CA THR A 117 14.45 2.12 28.19
C THR A 117 14.54 3.07 27.00
N GLY A 118 14.92 2.53 25.84
CA GLY A 118 15.14 3.36 24.64
C GLY A 118 13.92 4.18 24.25
N ARG A 119 14.14 5.42 23.79
CA ARG A 119 13.08 6.36 23.42
C ARG A 119 12.95 6.42 21.90
N GLU A 120 11.72 6.25 21.42
CA GLU A 120 11.36 6.39 20.00
C GLU A 120 11.12 7.88 19.66
N THR A 121 11.82 8.44 18.66
CA THR A 121 11.74 9.88 18.32
C THR A 121 11.20 10.21 16.93
N GLY A 122 10.96 9.23 16.06
CA GLY A 122 10.39 9.47 14.72
C GLY A 122 9.94 8.20 14.00
N ARG A 123 8.91 8.35 13.15
CA ARG A 123 8.37 7.30 12.27
C ARG A 123 8.13 7.84 10.87
N GLU A 124 8.81 7.29 9.88
CA GLU A 124 8.51 7.52 8.47
C GLU A 124 7.98 6.23 7.85
N PHE A 125 6.97 6.35 7.00
CA PHE A 125 6.32 5.23 6.34
C PHE A 125 6.19 5.54 4.85
N PHE A 126 6.85 4.73 4.05
CA PHE A 126 6.79 4.83 2.59
C PHE A 126 6.42 3.47 1.99
N THR A 127 5.58 3.51 0.96
CA THR A 127 5.14 2.33 0.23
C THR A 127 5.47 2.52 -1.24
N ASP A 128 6.24 1.59 -1.80
CA ASP A 128 6.52 1.54 -3.24
C ASP A 128 6.11 0.20 -3.81
N THR A 129 5.31 0.25 -4.86
CA THR A 129 4.96 -0.91 -5.67
C THR A 129 5.97 -0.96 -6.80
N LEU A 130 6.94 -1.89 -6.73
CA LEU A 130 8.24 -1.98 -7.46
C LEU A 130 8.24 -1.76 -9.01
N GLY A 131 7.59 -0.73 -9.52
CA GLY A 131 7.38 -0.44 -10.95
C GLY A 131 6.55 -1.47 -11.72
N VAL A 132 6.06 -2.54 -11.09
CA VAL A 132 5.39 -3.65 -11.79
C VAL A 132 4.00 -3.22 -12.23
N GLN A 133 3.72 -3.27 -13.55
CA GLN A 133 2.38 -3.00 -14.09
C GLN A 133 1.59 -4.31 -14.21
N PRO A 134 0.33 -4.35 -13.75
CA PRO A 134 -0.52 -5.51 -13.95
C PRO A 134 -1.02 -5.50 -15.39
N THR A 135 -0.75 -6.58 -16.13
CA THR A 135 -1.29 -6.82 -17.47
C THR A 135 -2.69 -7.43 -17.38
N ASP A 136 -3.53 -7.11 -18.36
CA ASP A 136 -4.85 -7.72 -18.57
C ASP A 136 -5.82 -7.58 -17.39
N VAL A 137 -5.83 -6.43 -16.72
CA VAL A 137 -6.76 -6.15 -15.62
C VAL A 137 -8.18 -5.97 -16.16
N GLN A 138 -9.10 -6.80 -15.67
CA GLN A 138 -10.53 -6.72 -16.01
C GLN A 138 -11.36 -6.40 -14.77
N LEU A 139 -12.48 -5.71 -14.97
CA LEU A 139 -13.51 -5.54 -13.94
C LEU A 139 -14.33 -6.84 -13.86
N LEU A 140 -14.20 -7.54 -12.73
CA LEU A 140 -14.86 -8.82 -12.47
C LEU A 140 -16.14 -8.65 -11.66
N GLY A 141 -16.28 -7.55 -10.93
CA GLY A 141 -17.45 -7.25 -10.13
C GLY A 141 -17.52 -5.80 -9.72
N GLU A 142 -18.73 -5.28 -9.57
CA GLU A 142 -18.99 -3.89 -9.19
C GLU A 142 -20.09 -3.86 -8.13
N ALA A 143 -19.98 -2.94 -7.18
CA ALA A 143 -21.05 -2.65 -6.24
C ALA A 143 -20.98 -1.20 -5.77
N VAL A 144 -22.14 -0.58 -5.54
CA VAL A 144 -22.24 0.74 -4.91
C VAL A 144 -22.97 0.60 -3.59
N ILE A 145 -22.36 1.04 -2.49
CA ILE A 145 -22.88 0.91 -1.13
C ILE A 145 -22.84 2.28 -0.47
N GLY A 146 -24.00 2.89 -0.26
CA GLY A 146 -24.07 4.26 0.26
C GLY A 146 -23.21 5.23 -0.56
N ASN A 147 -22.12 5.73 0.02
CA ASN A 147 -21.17 6.64 -0.64
C ASN A 147 -19.87 5.96 -1.11
N LEU A 148 -19.85 4.63 -1.18
CA LEU A 148 -18.70 3.82 -1.55
C LEU A 148 -18.95 3.15 -2.90
N HIS A 149 -18.01 3.30 -3.82
CA HIS A 149 -17.97 2.54 -5.07
C HIS A 149 -16.88 1.48 -4.93
N LEU A 150 -17.24 0.23 -5.18
CA LEU A 150 -16.37 -0.93 -5.10
C LEU A 150 -16.24 -1.56 -6.48
N GLY A 151 -15.00 -1.94 -6.84
CA GLY A 151 -14.72 -2.77 -8.00
C GLY A 151 -13.81 -3.93 -7.62
N LEU A 152 -14.09 -5.12 -8.13
CA LEU A 152 -13.19 -6.27 -8.08
C LEU A 152 -12.43 -6.33 -9.40
N PHE A 153 -11.10 -6.28 -9.32
CA PHE A 153 -10.22 -6.22 -10.46
C PHE A 153 -9.26 -7.41 -10.46
N GLY A 154 -8.97 -7.94 -11.64
CA GLY A 154 -7.95 -8.97 -11.77
C GLY A 154 -7.79 -9.52 -13.17
N SER A 155 -6.83 -10.42 -13.35
CA SER A 155 -6.42 -10.97 -14.65
C SER A 155 -7.09 -12.31 -15.00
N THR A 156 -7.86 -12.88 -14.08
CA THR A 156 -8.50 -14.19 -14.26
C THR A 156 -9.99 -14.08 -13.99
N VAL A 157 -10.80 -14.52 -14.94
CA VAL A 157 -12.26 -14.57 -14.77
C VAL A 157 -12.59 -15.55 -13.65
N MET A 158 -13.14 -15.03 -12.55
CA MET A 158 -13.62 -15.83 -11.43
C MET A 158 -15.09 -15.55 -11.18
N ASN A 159 -15.82 -16.58 -10.73
CA ASN A 159 -17.18 -16.44 -10.25
C ASN A 159 -17.14 -15.85 -8.83
N ALA A 160 -17.23 -14.52 -8.73
CA ALA A 160 -17.19 -13.83 -7.45
C ALA A 160 -18.56 -13.92 -6.74
N ASP A 161 -18.57 -13.99 -5.41
CA ASP A 161 -19.84 -13.93 -4.67
C ASP A 161 -20.35 -12.48 -4.62
N HIS A 162 -21.18 -12.11 -5.58
CA HIS A 162 -21.82 -10.80 -5.67
C HIS A 162 -22.96 -10.62 -4.66
N ARG A 163 -23.31 -11.64 -3.86
CA ARG A 163 -24.36 -11.52 -2.86
C ARG A 163 -23.94 -10.54 -1.80
N LEU A 164 -24.80 -9.57 -1.54
CA LEU A 164 -24.63 -8.61 -0.46
C LEU A 164 -24.89 -9.30 0.87
N ARG A 165 -23.97 -9.09 1.80
CA ARG A 165 -24.02 -9.65 3.14
C ARG A 165 -23.74 -8.53 4.14
N THR A 166 -24.52 -8.51 5.20
CA THR A 166 -24.11 -7.79 6.40
C THR A 166 -22.95 -8.56 7.02
N PRO A 167 -21.86 -7.88 7.44
CA PRO A 167 -20.80 -8.53 8.18
C PRO A 167 -21.40 -9.32 9.35
N GLY A 168 -21.12 -10.63 9.38
CA GLY A 168 -21.67 -11.52 10.38
C GLY A 168 -21.01 -11.32 11.75
N ARG A 169 -21.01 -12.40 12.54
CA ARG A 169 -20.29 -12.46 13.82
C ARG A 169 -18.85 -11.96 13.67
N ARG A 170 -18.38 -11.21 14.68
CA ARG A 170 -17.00 -10.73 14.78
C ARG A 170 -16.01 -11.90 14.58
N PRO A 171 -15.14 -11.84 13.56
CA PRO A 171 -14.11 -12.85 13.34
C PRO A 171 -13.03 -12.83 14.43
N ASP A 172 -12.43 -13.98 14.70
CA ASP A 172 -11.38 -14.11 15.72
C ASP A 172 -10.13 -13.28 15.37
N TRP A 173 -9.83 -13.11 14.07
CA TRP A 173 -8.69 -12.31 13.61
C TRP A 173 -8.77 -10.83 14.02
N VAL A 174 -9.95 -10.33 14.38
CA VAL A 174 -10.13 -8.96 14.91
C VAL A 174 -9.56 -8.83 16.32
N LEU A 175 -9.60 -9.91 17.10
CA LEU A 175 -9.11 -9.95 18.48
C LEU A 175 -7.67 -10.43 18.55
N GLN A 176 -7.31 -11.40 17.71
CA GLN A 176 -6.00 -12.02 17.72
C GLN A 176 -5.48 -12.18 16.29
N THR A 177 -4.34 -11.55 16.00
CA THR A 177 -3.69 -11.69 14.70
C THR A 177 -3.39 -13.17 14.41
N PRO A 178 -3.82 -13.69 13.24
CA PRO A 178 -3.52 -15.06 12.85
C PRO A 178 -2.01 -15.33 12.82
N THR A 179 -1.63 -16.57 13.07
CA THR A 179 -0.24 -17.03 12.94
C THR A 179 -0.19 -18.09 11.85
N SER A 180 0.76 -17.98 10.91
CA SER A 180 1.02 -18.95 9.86
C SER A 180 2.53 -19.08 9.65
N GLU A 181 2.98 -20.24 9.18
CA GLU A 181 4.37 -20.44 8.76
C GLU A 181 4.68 -19.78 7.41
N THR A 182 3.65 -19.53 6.59
CA THR A 182 3.81 -19.04 5.21
C THR A 182 3.62 -17.53 5.09
N TYR A 183 2.78 -16.95 5.95
CA TYR A 183 2.35 -15.56 5.85
C TYR A 183 2.49 -14.82 7.16
N ASP A 184 2.85 -13.55 7.04
CA ASP A 184 2.79 -12.58 8.11
C ASP A 184 1.51 -11.76 7.98
N PHE A 185 0.88 -11.46 9.11
CA PHE A 185 -0.41 -10.79 9.16
C PHE A 185 -0.33 -9.45 9.89
N GLY A 186 -1.11 -8.49 9.41
CA GLY A 186 -1.35 -7.22 10.07
C GLY A 186 -2.84 -6.94 10.16
N VAL A 187 -3.29 -6.46 11.31
CA VAL A 187 -4.68 -6.06 11.52
C VAL A 187 -4.72 -4.56 11.77
N GLY A 188 -5.54 -3.85 11.02
CA GLY A 188 -5.77 -2.42 11.18
C GLY A 188 -7.24 -2.12 11.40
N SER A 189 -7.51 -1.05 12.13
CA SER A 189 -8.87 -0.60 12.43
C SER A 189 -9.01 0.90 12.29
N HIS A 190 -10.17 1.37 11.87
CA HIS A 190 -10.47 2.80 11.86
C HIS A 190 -11.96 3.05 12.14
N PRO A 191 -12.31 4.16 12.84
CA PRO A 191 -13.68 4.60 13.00
C PRO A 191 -14.41 4.80 11.65
N ALA A 192 -15.66 4.34 11.56
CA ALA A 192 -16.49 4.35 10.35
C ALA A 192 -17.37 5.62 10.20
N PHE A 193 -17.38 6.52 11.18
CA PHE A 193 -18.44 7.54 11.36
C PHE A 193 -18.51 8.65 10.32
N ILE A 194 -17.41 8.99 9.63
CA ILE A 194 -17.35 10.18 8.77
C ILE A 194 -17.45 9.82 7.29
N ASN A 195 -16.62 8.87 6.85
CA ASN A 195 -16.54 8.48 5.46
C ASN A 195 -16.05 7.05 5.36
N GLU A 196 -16.92 6.17 4.90
CA GLU A 196 -16.67 4.74 4.76
C GLU A 196 -15.46 4.44 3.88
N HIS A 197 -15.33 5.13 2.74
CA HIS A 197 -14.14 5.04 1.87
C HIS A 197 -12.84 5.35 2.63
N THR A 198 -12.80 6.47 3.35
CA THR A 198 -11.60 6.87 4.10
C THR A 198 -11.33 5.93 5.27
N ALA A 199 -12.38 5.43 5.92
CA ALA A 199 -12.24 4.48 7.02
C ALA A 199 -11.58 3.18 6.54
N TRP A 200 -12.04 2.61 5.43
CA TRP A 200 -11.43 1.40 4.84
C TRP A 200 -9.97 1.63 4.45
N LYS A 201 -9.66 2.70 3.72
CA LYS A 201 -8.26 2.99 3.32
C LYS A 201 -7.35 3.25 4.52
N ARG A 202 -7.84 3.94 5.57
CA ARG A 202 -7.03 4.16 6.78
C ARG A 202 -6.84 2.89 7.60
N ALA A 203 -7.85 2.03 7.68
CA ALA A 203 -7.70 0.73 8.32
C ALA A 203 -6.70 -0.16 7.56
N GLU A 204 -6.71 -0.14 6.23
CA GLU A 204 -5.73 -0.83 5.38
C GLU A 204 -4.30 -0.32 5.62
N ILE A 205 -4.08 1.00 5.59
CA ILE A 205 -2.78 1.61 5.90
C ILE A 205 -2.32 1.25 7.32
N GLN A 206 -3.23 1.27 8.29
CA GLN A 206 -2.91 0.88 9.67
C GLN A 206 -2.53 -0.59 9.77
N ALA A 207 -3.22 -1.47 9.03
CA ALA A 207 -2.93 -2.90 8.98
C ALA A 207 -1.52 -3.14 8.43
N LEU A 208 -1.15 -2.41 7.37
CA LEU A 208 0.18 -2.47 6.77
C LEU A 208 1.28 -1.96 7.71
N LYS A 209 1.03 -0.86 8.44
CA LYS A 209 1.96 -0.38 9.48
C LYS A 209 2.15 -1.41 10.61
N ASN A 210 1.07 -2.04 11.05
CA ASN A 210 1.13 -3.06 12.10
C ASN A 210 1.86 -4.32 11.63
N LEU A 211 1.68 -4.72 10.36
CA LEU A 211 2.46 -5.79 9.73
C LEU A 211 3.96 -5.46 9.74
N ALA A 212 4.33 -4.26 9.29
CA ALA A 212 5.72 -3.81 9.24
C ALA A 212 6.37 -3.79 10.63
N ALA A 213 5.69 -3.23 11.63
CA ALA A 213 6.18 -3.23 13.01
C ALA A 213 6.36 -4.66 13.57
N GLY A 214 5.46 -5.59 13.24
CA GLY A 214 5.57 -6.99 13.64
C GLY A 214 6.79 -7.69 13.05
N LEU A 215 7.09 -7.42 11.78
CA LEU A 215 8.27 -7.93 11.08
C LEU A 215 9.56 -7.33 11.65
N GLU A 216 9.58 -6.04 11.94
CA GLU A 216 10.72 -5.37 12.57
C GLU A 216 11.06 -5.97 13.94
N VAL A 217 10.06 -6.17 14.81
CA VAL A 217 10.28 -6.81 16.13
C VAL A 217 10.89 -8.20 15.96
N ARG A 218 10.47 -8.97 14.94
CA ARG A 218 11.05 -10.29 14.66
C ARG A 218 12.53 -10.19 14.25
N VAL A 219 12.86 -9.26 13.35
CA VAL A 219 14.25 -8.99 12.93
C VAL A 219 15.10 -8.57 14.13
N GLN A 220 14.60 -7.64 14.96
CA GLN A 220 15.29 -7.21 16.18
C GLN A 220 15.52 -8.36 17.17
N LEU A 221 14.54 -9.25 17.36
CA LEU A 221 14.69 -10.40 18.25
C LEU A 221 15.73 -11.39 17.73
N LEU A 222 15.80 -11.61 16.41
CA LEU A 222 16.84 -12.43 15.78
C LEU A 222 18.21 -11.77 15.94
N ASP A 223 18.32 -10.46 15.66
CA ASP A 223 19.55 -9.70 15.82
C ASP A 223 20.04 -9.70 17.27
N ARG A 224 19.17 -9.49 18.26
CA ARG A 224 19.55 -9.57 19.69
C ARG A 224 20.07 -10.95 20.08
N ARG A 225 19.52 -12.03 19.51
CA ARG A 225 20.01 -13.39 19.74
C ARG A 225 21.40 -13.61 19.12
N LEU A 226 21.66 -12.98 17.98
CA LEU A 226 22.94 -13.08 17.27
C LEU A 226 24.03 -12.16 17.86
N ASN A 227 23.65 -10.96 18.29
CA ASN A 227 24.56 -9.85 18.62
C ASN A 227 24.48 -9.42 20.09
N ALA A 228 24.21 -10.36 21.00
CA ALA A 228 24.09 -10.16 22.45
C ALA A 228 25.32 -9.53 23.16
N LEU A 229 26.38 -9.17 22.42
CA LEU A 229 27.68 -8.71 22.96
C LEU A 229 28.05 -7.26 22.59
N GLN A 230 27.26 -6.53 21.80
CA GLN A 230 27.63 -5.17 21.38
C GLN A 230 26.58 -4.14 21.80
N GLY A 231 26.84 -3.50 22.94
CA GLY A 231 26.08 -2.34 23.43
C GLY A 231 26.46 -1.06 22.68
N GLY A 232 25.46 -0.29 22.26
CA GLY A 232 25.61 0.99 21.58
C GLY A 232 24.26 1.55 21.14
N ALA A 233 24.19 2.86 20.88
CA ALA A 233 23.02 3.48 20.26
C ALA A 233 22.83 2.94 18.84
N ARG A 234 21.62 2.52 18.47
CA ARG A 234 21.33 1.88 17.18
C ARG A 234 20.28 2.67 16.43
N PHE A 235 20.65 3.16 15.25
CA PHE A 235 19.70 3.62 14.25
C PHE A 235 19.17 2.40 13.51
N LEU A 236 17.86 2.13 13.59
CA LEU A 236 17.25 1.03 12.85
C LEU A 236 16.38 1.60 11.73
N GLN A 237 16.99 1.70 10.55
CA GLN A 237 16.24 1.82 9.31
C GLN A 237 15.93 0.41 8.84
N SER A 238 14.65 0.04 8.85
CA SER A 238 14.20 -1.27 8.36
C SER A 238 13.38 -1.08 7.11
N ASP A 239 13.98 -1.43 5.98
CA ASP A 239 13.26 -1.62 4.74
C ASP A 239 12.74 -3.05 4.69
N ILE A 240 11.42 -3.20 4.73
CA ILE A 240 10.76 -4.48 4.63
C ILE A 240 10.30 -4.66 3.19
N TYR A 241 10.80 -5.70 2.54
CA TYR A 241 10.36 -6.11 1.23
C TYR A 241 9.38 -7.28 1.37
N ALA A 242 8.19 -7.09 0.81
CA ALA A 242 7.21 -8.15 0.67
C ALA A 242 7.12 -8.53 -0.81
N ASP A 243 7.45 -9.78 -1.11
CA ASP A 243 7.31 -10.36 -2.45
C ASP A 243 5.84 -10.50 -2.85
N TRP A 244 4.97 -10.59 -1.85
CA TRP A 244 3.53 -10.69 -2.02
C TRP A 244 2.81 -9.96 -0.88
N PHE A 245 1.81 -9.14 -1.21
CA PHE A 245 0.96 -8.44 -0.24
C PHE A 245 -0.50 -8.42 -0.71
N GLU A 246 -1.44 -8.74 0.18
CA GLU A 246 -2.86 -8.57 -0.14
C GLU A 246 -3.74 -8.30 1.08
N VAL A 247 -4.91 -7.74 0.82
CA VAL A 247 -5.99 -7.65 1.81
C VAL A 247 -6.70 -8.99 1.88
N ALA A 248 -6.50 -9.72 2.98
CA ALA A 248 -7.02 -11.07 3.17
C ALA A 248 -8.49 -11.08 3.64
N ALA A 249 -8.89 -10.12 4.47
CA ALA A 249 -10.26 -10.02 4.95
C ALA A 249 -10.62 -8.60 5.39
N ARG A 250 -11.92 -8.32 5.38
CA ARG A 250 -12.53 -7.09 5.87
C ARG A 250 -13.70 -7.42 6.76
N TRP A 251 -13.84 -6.67 7.84
CA TRP A 251 -14.98 -6.78 8.74
C TRP A 251 -15.37 -5.41 9.27
N ARG A 252 -16.64 -5.23 9.62
CA ARG A 252 -17.17 -3.97 10.13
C ARG A 252 -18.12 -4.28 11.27
N ASP A 253 -18.01 -3.48 12.34
CA ASP A 253 -19.09 -3.31 13.31
C ASP A 253 -19.76 -1.94 13.14
N ASP A 254 -20.67 -1.60 14.06
CA ASP A 254 -21.42 -0.35 14.00
C ASP A 254 -20.53 0.90 14.06
N ARG A 255 -19.29 0.77 14.58
CA ARG A 255 -18.42 1.91 14.90
C ARG A 255 -17.12 1.92 14.11
N ASN A 256 -16.60 0.76 13.75
CA ASN A 256 -15.26 0.59 13.22
C ASN A 256 -15.27 -0.36 12.03
N VAL A 257 -14.34 -0.10 11.12
CA VAL A 257 -13.95 -1.04 10.09
C VAL A 257 -12.60 -1.64 10.44
N TYR A 258 -12.42 -2.89 10.06
CA TYR A 258 -11.26 -3.71 10.35
C TYR A 258 -10.77 -4.34 9.05
N VAL A 259 -9.47 -4.26 8.82
CA VAL A 259 -8.81 -4.82 7.64
C VAL A 259 -7.70 -5.75 8.12
N LEU A 260 -7.74 -6.98 7.61
CA LEU A 260 -6.67 -7.94 7.74
C LEU A 260 -5.86 -7.93 6.45
N VAL A 261 -4.58 -7.65 6.56
CA VAL A 261 -3.62 -7.80 5.47
C VAL A 261 -2.73 -9.00 5.75
N ARG A 262 -2.23 -9.61 4.68
CA ARG A 262 -1.19 -10.62 4.78
C ARG A 262 -0.11 -10.35 3.75
N ALA A 263 1.11 -10.72 4.11
CA ALA A 263 2.24 -10.64 3.21
C ALA A 263 3.12 -11.86 3.35
N ARG A 264 3.84 -12.15 2.26
CA ARG A 264 5.00 -13.04 2.29
C ARG A 264 6.24 -12.16 2.34
N ALA A 265 6.76 -11.94 3.54
CA ALA A 265 7.95 -11.12 3.72
C ALA A 265 9.19 -11.88 3.26
N VAL A 266 10.04 -11.19 2.50
CA VAL A 266 11.41 -11.62 2.22
C VAL A 266 12.31 -10.60 2.89
N SER A 267 12.77 -10.95 4.10
CA SER A 267 13.68 -10.10 4.85
C SER A 267 14.98 -9.89 4.06
N VAL A 268 15.33 -8.63 3.81
CA VAL A 268 16.68 -8.25 3.40
C VAL A 268 17.46 -7.93 4.68
N LEU A 269 18.46 -8.77 4.97
CA LEU A 269 19.58 -8.42 5.81
C LEU A 269 20.48 -7.50 4.98
N GLU A 270 20.60 -6.23 5.36
CA GLU A 270 21.75 -5.39 4.99
C GLU A 270 22.52 -5.00 6.25
#